data_AF-A0A1B6H9K0-F1
#
_entry.id   AF-A0A1B6H9K0-F1
#
_cell.length_a   1.000
_cell.length_b   1.000
_cell.length_c   1.000
_cell.angle_alpha   90.00
_cell.angle_beta   90.00
_cell.angle_gamma   90.00
#
_symmetry.space_group_name_H-M   'P 1'
#
loop_
_entity.id
_entity.type
_entity.pdbx_description
1 polymer ?
#
loop_
_entity_poly.entity_id
_entity_poly.type
_entity_poly.pdbx_seq_one_letter_code
_entity_poly.pdbx_strand_id
1 'polypeptide(L)'
;FEVKYIQCYFRFKSVWSTNGCHVGNETKEDLVHCQCWHLSLFGASVAIAPKELDLENDTKLLLNVNDNPKPLFALCSLILLYFMVLVWTRHNDSKDRLQRYVIVLEDNFPGEEI
;
A
#
# COMPACT_ATOMS: atom_id res chain seq x y z
N PHE A 1 -4.01 17.82 7.51
CA PHE A 1 -2.98 17.00 6.83
C PHE A 1 -1.64 17.62 7.12
N GLU A 2 -0.68 16.87 7.67
CA GLU A 2 0.63 17.44 7.98
C GLU A 2 1.58 17.24 6.78
N VAL A 3 1.93 18.35 6.13
CA VAL A 3 2.82 18.35 4.98
C VAL A 3 4.26 18.30 5.48
N LYS A 4 5.01 17.27 5.09
CA LYS A 4 6.40 17.07 5.52
C LYS A 4 7.37 17.98 4.77
N TYR A 5 7.16 18.14 3.46
CA TYR A 5 7.86 19.14 2.65
C TYR A 5 7.10 19.47 1.37
N ILE A 6 7.33 20.68 0.86
CA ILE A 6 6.85 21.16 -0.44
C ILE A 6 8.08 21.55 -1.25
N GLN A 7 8.14 21.14 -2.51
CA GLN A 7 9.23 21.47 -3.39
C GLN A 7 8.72 21.88 -4.77
N CYS A 8 9.16 23.06 -5.22
CA CYS A 8 8.89 23.58 -6.56
C CYS A 8 9.98 23.11 -7.54
N TYR A 9 9.56 22.73 -8.74
CA TYR A 9 10.42 22.27 -9.82
C TYR A 9 10.09 22.99 -11.12
N PHE A 10 11.09 23.00 -12.00
CA PHE A 10 10.92 23.33 -13.41
C PHE A 10 11.57 22.27 -14.27
N ARG A 11 11.08 22.16 -15.50
CA ARG A 11 11.58 21.22 -16.49
C ARG A 11 12.43 21.93 -17.53
N PHE A 12 13.68 21.49 -17.68
CA PHE A 12 14.61 21.97 -18.69
C PHE A 12 15.34 20.80 -19.35
N LYS A 13 15.36 20.76 -20.68
CA LYS A 13 15.97 19.66 -21.46
C LYS A 13 15.56 18.26 -20.95
N SER A 14 14.27 18.08 -20.69
CA SER A 14 13.67 16.85 -20.15
C SER A 14 14.04 16.47 -18.70
N VAL A 15 14.80 17.30 -17.99
CA VAL A 15 15.20 17.08 -16.59
C VAL A 15 14.40 18.02 -15.68
N TRP A 16 14.00 17.53 -14.50
CA TRP A 16 13.40 18.35 -13.45
C TRP A 16 14.48 18.89 -12.52
N SER A 17 14.42 20.18 -12.21
CA SER A 17 15.36 20.87 -11.31
C SER A 17 14.62 21.85 -10.42
N THR A 18 15.21 22.20 -9.28
CA THR A 18 14.68 23.18 -8.32
C THR A 18 15.37 24.55 -8.45
N ASN A 19 16.43 24.63 -9.25
CA ASN A 19 17.25 25.83 -9.38
C ASN A 19 16.42 27.05 -9.82
N GLY A 20 16.53 28.12 -9.04
CA GLY A 20 15.80 29.34 -9.35
C GLY A 20 14.28 29.24 -9.14
N CYS A 21 13.80 28.21 -8.45
CA CYS A 21 12.43 28.08 -7.98
C CYS A 21 12.41 27.87 -6.47
N HIS A 22 11.50 28.54 -5.77
CA HIS A 22 11.28 28.34 -4.34
C HIS A 22 9.79 28.43 -4.00
N VAL A 23 9.42 27.90 -2.83
CA VAL A 23 8.05 27.94 -2.33
C VAL A 23 7.77 29.36 -1.84
N GLY A 24 6.72 29.98 -2.37
CA GLY A 24 6.27 31.31 -2.02
C GLY A 24 5.40 31.33 -0.75
N ASN A 25 5.27 32.51 -0.15
CA ASN A 25 4.52 32.76 1.09
C ASN A 25 2.99 32.58 0.95
N GLU A 26 2.43 32.73 -0.25
CA GLU A 26 0.99 32.48 -0.52
C GLU A 26 0.60 30.99 -0.61
N THR A 27 1.50 30.08 -0.20
CA THR A 27 1.20 28.64 -0.13
C THR A 27 0.17 28.36 0.97
N LYS A 28 -0.87 27.59 0.65
CA LYS A 28 -1.98 27.20 1.52
C LYS A 28 -2.16 25.68 1.49
N GLU A 29 -3.09 25.15 2.29
CA GLU A 29 -3.36 23.71 2.35
C GLU A 29 -3.79 23.12 0.99
N ASP A 30 -4.48 23.90 0.16
CA ASP A 30 -5.03 23.52 -1.13
C ASP A 30 -4.31 24.15 -2.34
N LEU A 31 -3.28 24.97 -2.09
CA LEU A 31 -2.59 25.75 -3.11
C LEU A 31 -1.09 25.79 -2.86
N VAL A 32 -0.28 25.36 -3.85
CA VAL A 32 1.17 25.55 -3.81
C VAL A 32 1.56 26.77 -4.64
N HIS A 33 2.16 27.77 -4.00
CA HIS A 33 2.70 28.93 -4.69
C HIS A 33 4.19 28.72 -4.97
N CYS A 34 4.57 28.69 -6.26
CA CYS A 34 5.96 28.58 -6.68
C CYS A 34 6.45 29.87 -7.32
N GLN A 35 7.55 30.42 -6.80
CA GLN A 35 8.21 31.62 -7.32
C GLN A 35 9.47 31.21 -8.07
N CYS A 36 9.51 31.50 -9.38
CA CYS A 36 10.63 31.21 -10.26
C CYS A 36 11.00 32.44 -11.11
N TRP A 37 12.27 32.61 -11.46
CA TRP A 37 12.77 33.75 -12.25
C TRP A 37 13.08 33.42 -13.72
N HIS A 38 12.59 32.28 -14.21
CA HIS A 38 12.72 31.83 -15.60
C HIS A 38 11.35 31.42 -16.15
N LEU A 39 11.20 31.34 -17.48
CA LEU A 39 9.99 30.86 -18.14
C LEU A 39 10.22 29.41 -18.59
N SER A 40 9.61 28.48 -17.87
CA SER A 40 9.75 27.04 -18.09
C SER A 40 8.42 26.33 -17.90
N LEU A 41 8.40 25.01 -18.08
CA LEU A 41 7.30 24.20 -17.57
C LEU A 41 7.54 23.97 -16.07
N PHE A 42 6.53 24.22 -15.24
CA PHE A 42 6.64 24.13 -13.79
C PHE A 42 5.83 22.97 -13.23
N GLY A 43 6.22 22.53 -12.04
CA GLY A 43 5.48 21.56 -11.24
C GLY A 43 5.88 21.65 -9.78
N ALA A 44 5.09 21.05 -8.90
CA ALA A 44 5.41 20.96 -7.48
C ALA A 44 5.18 19.55 -6.96
N SER A 45 5.98 19.13 -5.99
CA SER A 45 5.74 17.91 -5.21
C SER A 45 5.34 18.28 -3.79
N VAL A 46 4.29 17.66 -3.29
CA VAL A 46 3.86 17.76 -1.90
C VAL A 46 4.01 16.38 -1.27
N ALA A 47 4.88 16.28 -0.28
CA ALA A 47 5.03 15.04 0.48
C ALA A 47 4.19 15.13 1.75
N ILE A 48 3.19 14.26 1.83
CA ILE A 48 2.29 14.15 2.97
C ILE A 48 2.82 13.03 3.85
N ALA A 49 2.93 13.29 5.16
CA ALA A 49 3.25 12.22 6.09
C ALA A 49 2.11 11.18 6.06
N PRO A 50 2.40 9.87 5.92
CA PRO A 50 1.37 8.86 6.14
C PRO A 50 0.87 9.01 7.57
N LYS A 51 -0.45 8.93 7.77
CA LYS A 51 -1.03 8.91 9.11
C LYS A 51 -0.45 7.71 9.87
N GLU A 52 0.10 7.94 11.05
CA GLU A 52 0.55 6.84 11.91
C GLU A 52 -0.65 6.01 12.36
N LEU A 53 -0.48 4.68 12.43
CA LEU A 53 -1.51 3.75 12.87
C LEU A 53 -1.65 3.86 14.40
N ASP A 54 -2.58 4.70 14.84
CA ASP A 54 -2.98 4.77 16.23
C ASP A 54 -4.11 3.74 16.45
N LEU A 55 -3.73 2.54 16.86
CA LEU A 55 -4.66 1.42 17.05
C LEU A 55 -5.80 1.77 18.02
N GLU A 56 -5.59 2.65 18.99
CA GLU A 56 -6.64 3.02 19.96
C GLU A 56 -7.70 3.90 19.31
N ASN A 57 -7.28 4.89 18.52
CA ASN A 57 -8.22 5.80 17.87
C ASN A 57 -8.77 5.23 16.55
N ASP A 58 -7.97 4.48 15.81
CA ASP A 58 -8.41 3.87 14.55
C ASP A 58 -9.44 2.77 14.79
N THR A 59 -9.34 2.00 15.87
CA THR A 59 -10.40 1.04 16.24
C THR A 59 -11.73 1.73 16.55
N LYS A 60 -11.71 2.91 17.21
CA LYS A 60 -12.93 3.71 17.44
C LYS A 60 -13.57 4.17 16.13
N LEU A 61 -12.76 4.59 15.15
CA LEU A 61 -13.26 4.98 13.81
C LEU A 61 -13.80 3.77 13.03
N LEU A 62 -13.15 2.62 13.10
CA LEU A 62 -13.58 1.38 12.44
C LEU A 62 -14.83 0.78 13.08
N LEU A 63 -15.01 0.96 14.39
CA LEU A 63 -16.14 0.46 15.18
C LEU A 63 -17.25 1.51 15.36
N ASN A 64 -17.13 2.70 14.76
CA ASN A 64 -18.21 3.69 14.78
C ASN A 64 -19.32 3.28 13.79
N VAL A 65 -20.12 2.30 14.21
CA VAL A 65 -21.19 1.69 13.41
C VAL A 65 -22.31 2.68 13.11
N ASN A 66 -22.47 3.71 13.95
CA ASN A 66 -23.62 4.61 13.89
C ASN A 66 -23.51 5.62 12.74
N ASP A 67 -22.30 6.10 12.44
CA ASP A 67 -22.09 7.11 11.41
C ASP A 67 -21.58 6.53 10.08
N ASN A 68 -20.75 5.49 10.13
CA ASN A 68 -20.18 4.90 8.92
C ASN A 68 -19.92 3.39 9.11
N PRO A 69 -20.93 2.53 8.93
CA PRO A 69 -20.77 1.09 9.13
C PRO A 69 -19.97 0.38 8.01
N LYS A 70 -19.66 1.08 6.90
CA LYS A 70 -19.03 0.47 5.71
C LYS A 70 -17.65 -0.17 6.00
N PRO A 71 -16.73 0.47 6.74
CA PRO A 71 -15.43 -0.12 7.07
C PRO A 71 -15.56 -1.38 7.91
N LEU A 72 -16.53 -1.42 8.83
CA LEU A 72 -16.81 -2.60 9.65
C LEU A 72 -17.23 -3.79 8.78
N PHE A 73 -18.17 -3.59 7.85
CA PHE A 73 -18.59 -4.66 6.94
C PHE A 73 -17.43 -5.16 6.07
N ALA A 74 -16.60 -4.25 5.54
CA ALA A 74 -15.43 -4.64 4.76
C ALA A 74 -14.45 -5.50 5.59
N LEU A 75 -14.19 -5.10 6.84
CA LEU A 75 -13.33 -5.87 7.75
C LEU A 75 -13.93 -7.24 8.05
N CYS A 76 -15.22 -7.32 8.38
CA CYS A 76 -15.91 -8.57 8.62
C CYS A 76 -15.88 -9.49 7.39
N SER A 77 -16.13 -8.96 6.18
CA SER A 77 -16.07 -9.73 4.94
C SER A 77 -14.68 -10.29 4.67
N LEU A 78 -13.62 -9.51 4.91
CA LEU A 78 -12.23 -9.96 4.77
C LEU A 78 -11.90 -11.08 5.77
N ILE A 79 -12.33 -10.93 7.02
CA ILE A 79 -12.15 -11.95 8.05
C ILE A 79 -12.88 -13.24 7.67
N LEU A 80 -14.13 -13.15 7.22
CA LEU A 80 -14.91 -14.31 6.77
C LEU A 80 -14.25 -15.00 5.56
N LEU A 81 -13.81 -14.22 4.56
CA LEU A 81 -13.10 -14.75 3.40
C LEU A 81 -11.82 -15.48 3.81
N TYR A 82 -11.05 -14.90 4.73
CA TYR A 82 -9.84 -15.52 5.26
C TYR A 82 -10.13 -16.88 5.90
N PHE A 83 -11.14 -16.97 6.77
CA PHE A 83 -11.51 -18.23 7.39
C PHE A 83 -12.03 -19.25 6.37
N MET A 84 -12.80 -18.83 5.38
CA MET A 84 -13.26 -19.71 4.30
C MET A 84 -12.08 -20.31 3.53
N VAL A 85 -11.10 -19.49 3.14
CA VAL A 85 -9.88 -19.94 2.46
C VAL A 85 -9.08 -20.86 3.37
N LEU A 86 -8.92 -20.51 4.65
CA LEU A 86 -8.18 -21.31 5.61
C LEU A 86 -8.80 -22.70 5.80
N VAL A 87 -10.12 -22.80 5.93
CA VAL A 87 -10.82 -24.08 6.03
C VAL A 87 -10.66 -24.88 4.73
N TRP A 88 -10.80 -24.22 3.58
CA TRP A 88 -10.62 -24.88 2.28
C TRP A 88 -9.20 -25.43 2.10
N THR A 89 -8.16 -24.66 2.43
CA THR A 89 -6.77 -25.13 2.34
C THR A 89 -6.50 -26.26 3.31
N ARG A 90 -7.00 -26.20 4.55
CA ARG A 90 -6.90 -27.33 5.51
C ARG A 90 -7.55 -28.60 4.98
N HIS A 91 -8.72 -28.48 4.34
CA HIS A 91 -9.43 -29.63 3.79
C HIS A 91 -8.68 -30.25 2.62
N ASN A 92 -8.14 -29.43 1.72
CA ASN A 92 -7.33 -29.93 0.60
C ASN A 92 -6.01 -30.52 1.07
N ASP A 93 -5.30 -29.89 2.03
CA ASP A 93 -4.07 -30.44 2.61
C ASP A 93 -4.30 -31.81 3.28
N SER A 94 -5.47 -31.99 3.92
CA SER A 94 -5.88 -33.30 4.46
C SER A 94 -6.10 -34.35 3.35
N LYS A 95 -6.68 -33.96 2.21
CA LYS A 95 -6.86 -34.85 1.05
C LYS A 95 -5.55 -35.19 0.37
N ASP A 96 -4.64 -34.21 0.23
CA ASP A 96 -3.33 -34.41 -0.36
C ASP A 96 -2.49 -35.42 0.44
N ARG A 97 -2.63 -35.44 1.77
CA ARG A 97 -2.01 -36.49 2.61
C ARG A 97 -2.46 -37.90 2.24
N LEU A 98 -3.72 -38.07 1.82
CA LEU A 98 -4.25 -39.38 1.39
C LEU A 98 -3.82 -39.75 -0.03
N GLN A 99 -3.42 -38.77 -0.84
CA GLN A 99 -2.98 -38.96 -2.23
C GLN A 99 -1.47 -39.00 -2.41
N ARG A 100 -0.67 -39.01 -1.34
CA ARG A 100 0.77 -39.29 -1.43
C ARG A 100 1.01 -40.77 -1.75
N TYR A 101 0.78 -41.16 -2.99
CA TYR A 101 1.39 -42.37 -3.53
C TYR A 101 2.80 -41.98 -4.01
N VAL A 102 3.80 -42.76 -3.60
CA VAL A 102 5.15 -42.65 -4.17
C VAL A 102 5.07 -43.28 -5.56
N ILE A 103 5.18 -42.45 -6.60
CA ILE A 103 5.33 -42.94 -7.96
C ILE A 103 6.79 -43.39 -8.09
N VAL A 104 7.01 -44.70 -8.14
CA VAL A 104 8.32 -45.25 -8.45
C VAL A 104 8.51 -45.18 -9.96
N LEU A 105 9.36 -44.26 -10.42
CA LEU A 105 9.80 -44.18 -11.81
C LEU A 105 10.81 -45.30 -12.08
N GLU A 106 10.96 -45.72 -13.35
CA GLU A 106 11.91 -46.79 -13.74
C GLU A 106 13.36 -46.47 -13.37
N ASP A 107 13.63 -45.19 -13.14
CA ASP A 107 14.91 -44.56 -12.84
C ASP A 107 15.15 -44.36 -11.32
N ASN A 108 14.22 -44.77 -10.44
CA ASN A 108 14.47 -44.76 -8.99
C ASN A 108 15.43 -45.90 -8.60
N PHE A 109 16.69 -45.58 -8.30
CA PHE A 109 17.68 -46.55 -7.83
C PHE A 109 17.65 -46.69 -6.30
N PRO A 110 17.68 -47.93 -5.75
CA PRO A 110 17.73 -48.14 -4.31
C PRO A 110 19.06 -47.66 -3.74
N GLY A 111 19.03 -46.57 -2.97
CA GLY A 111 20.22 -45.97 -2.35
C GLY A 111 20.46 -44.50 -2.70
N GLU A 112 19.69 -43.92 -3.62
CA GLU A 112 19.63 -42.46 -3.78
C GLU A 112 18.76 -41.87 -2.66
N GLU A 113 19.35 -40.98 -1.86
CA GLU A 113 18.59 -40.17 -0.92
C GLU A 113 17.85 -39.06 -1.68
N ILE A 114 16.61 -38.81 -1.28
CA ILE A 114 15.68 -37.82 -1.86
C ILE A 114 16.23 -36.40 -1.69
#